data_AF-S7NPM4-F1
#
_entry.id   AF-S7NPM4-F1
#
_cell.length_a   1.000
_cell.length_b   1.000
_cell.length_c   1.000
_cell.angle_alpha   90.00
_cell.angle_beta   90.00
_cell.angle_gamma   90.00
#
_symmetry.space_group_name_H-M   'P 1'
#
loop_
_entity.id
_entity.type
_entity.pdbx_description
1 polymer ?
#
loop_
_entity_poly.entity_id
_entity_poly.type
_entity_poly.pdbx_seq_one_letter_code
_entity_poly.pdbx_strand_id
1 'polypeptide(L)'
;MDSLQMAHSGPRKKRPRQMGASMASPPQDIKFRDLVLFILEKKMGTTRRAFLMELARRKGFRVENELSDSVTHIVAENNSGSDVLEWLQVQKVRASSQPELLDVSWLIECMSAGKPVATTGQHQLVDAFEVLAENCEFRENEGSCLAFMRAASVLKSLPFTIISMKDTEGIPCLGDKVKSIIEEIIEDGESSEVKAVLNDERYQSFKLFTSVFGVGLKTSEKWFRMGFRTLSKIRSDKTLKFTRMQKAGFLYYEDLVSCVTKAEAEAVGVLVKEAVWAFLPDAFVTVTGGFRRGKKIGHDVDFLITSPGSTEEEEQQLLPKVINLWERKGLLLYYDLVESTFEKFKLPSRKVDALDHFQKCFLILKLHHQRVDGGKSSQQEGKTWKAIRVDLVMCPYERRAFALLGWTGSRQFERDLRRYATHERKMMLDNHALYDKTKVEEMRFFYKETEFRNSGEVSVMYPRDLP
;
A
#
# COMPACT_ATOMS: atom_id res chain seq x y z
N MET A 1 89.68 -6.39 14.47
CA MET A 1 89.05 -6.30 13.15
C MET A 1 87.63 -6.83 13.26
N ASP A 2 86.55 -6.06 13.33
CA ASP A 2 86.31 -4.68 13.66
C ASP A 2 84.92 -4.67 14.31
N SER A 3 84.79 -3.96 15.42
CA SER A 3 83.55 -3.89 16.22
C SER A 3 82.56 -2.91 15.58
N LEU A 4 81.36 -3.40 15.28
CA LEU A 4 80.20 -2.62 14.83
C LEU A 4 79.76 -1.61 15.89
N GLN A 5 79.79 -0.32 15.54
CA GLN A 5 79.18 0.77 16.30
C GLN A 5 77.69 0.90 15.98
N MET A 6 76.89 1.02 17.04
CA MET A 6 75.46 1.33 17.00
C MET A 6 75.20 2.80 16.65
N ALA A 7 74.09 3.09 15.97
CA ALA A 7 73.43 4.40 16.06
C ALA A 7 71.91 4.28 15.92
N HIS A 8 71.21 4.90 16.87
CA HIS A 8 69.78 4.84 17.13
C HIS A 8 68.88 5.46 16.05
N SER A 9 67.72 4.83 15.90
CA SER A 9 66.57 5.25 15.08
C SER A 9 65.78 6.41 15.72
N GLY A 10 65.70 7.55 15.03
CA GLY A 10 64.74 8.63 15.29
C GLY A 10 63.78 8.82 14.10
N PRO A 11 62.52 9.24 14.32
CA PRO A 11 61.49 9.22 13.28
C PRO A 11 61.66 10.36 12.25
N ARG A 12 61.77 9.99 10.97
CA ARG A 12 61.78 10.92 9.83
C ARG A 12 60.39 11.53 9.61
N LYS A 13 60.32 12.86 9.70
CA LYS A 13 59.14 13.70 9.37
C LYS A 13 58.67 13.43 7.93
N LYS A 14 57.40 13.07 7.76
CA LYS A 14 56.69 12.98 6.46
C LYS A 14 56.50 14.39 5.87
N ARG A 15 56.88 14.58 4.61
CA ARG A 15 56.52 15.76 3.80
C ARG A 15 55.00 15.77 3.57
N PRO A 16 54.32 16.93 3.53
CA PRO A 16 52.89 16.99 3.29
C PRO A 16 52.59 16.62 1.83
N ARG A 17 51.64 15.69 1.62
CA ARG A 17 51.04 15.43 0.31
C ARG A 17 50.13 16.62 -0.04
N GLN A 18 50.39 17.24 -1.18
CA GLN A 18 49.46 18.18 -1.81
C GLN A 18 48.12 17.48 -2.03
N MET A 19 47.04 18.11 -1.56
CA MET A 19 45.67 17.76 -1.93
C MET A 19 45.51 17.99 -3.43
N GLY A 20 45.37 16.90 -4.18
CA GLY A 20 44.97 16.96 -5.58
C GLY A 20 43.54 17.49 -5.68
N ALA A 21 43.37 18.50 -6.52
CA ALA A 21 42.10 19.05 -6.91
C ALA A 21 41.13 17.97 -7.43
N SER A 22 39.86 18.13 -7.11
CA SER A 22 38.75 17.39 -7.72
C SER A 22 38.86 17.51 -9.24
N MET A 23 39.19 16.41 -9.91
CA MET A 23 39.07 16.30 -11.37
C MET A 23 37.57 16.32 -11.69
N ALA A 24 37.05 17.47 -12.09
CA ALA A 24 35.75 17.55 -12.72
C ALA A 24 35.77 16.70 -14.00
N SER A 25 34.86 15.73 -14.10
CA SER A 25 34.61 14.98 -15.33
C SER A 25 34.24 15.95 -16.46
N PRO A 26 34.65 15.68 -17.71
CA PRO A 26 34.25 16.51 -18.86
C PRO A 26 32.72 16.54 -18.97
N PRO A 27 32.12 17.66 -19.45
CA PRO A 27 30.68 17.74 -19.61
C PRO A 27 30.21 16.62 -20.53
N GLN A 28 29.48 15.66 -19.97
CA GLN A 28 28.94 14.54 -20.71
C GLN A 28 27.82 15.05 -21.63
N ASP A 29 27.95 14.83 -22.93
CA ASP A 29 26.92 15.20 -23.90
C ASP A 29 25.61 14.43 -23.63
N ILE A 30 24.58 15.15 -23.18
CA ILE A 30 23.24 14.59 -22.95
C ILE A 30 22.55 14.40 -24.31
N LYS A 31 22.40 13.13 -24.71
CA LYS A 31 21.80 12.72 -25.98
C LYS A 31 20.27 12.62 -25.91
N PHE A 32 19.73 12.19 -24.77
CA PHE A 32 18.29 11.91 -24.60
C PHE A 32 17.66 12.92 -23.63
N ARG A 33 17.39 14.13 -24.11
CA ARG A 33 16.97 15.26 -23.27
C ARG A 33 15.54 15.12 -22.72
N ASP A 34 14.69 14.36 -23.40
CA ASP A 34 13.29 14.13 -23.02
C ASP A 34 13.15 13.02 -21.95
N LEU A 35 14.21 12.25 -21.70
CA LEU A 35 14.26 11.25 -20.64
C LEU A 35 15.13 11.73 -19.48
N VAL A 36 14.52 11.89 -18.32
CA VAL A 36 15.19 12.29 -17.08
C VAL A 36 15.06 11.15 -16.10
N LEU A 37 16.17 10.46 -15.85
CA LEU A 37 16.20 9.27 -15.01
C LEU A 37 16.50 9.63 -13.56
N PHE A 38 15.83 8.93 -12.65
CA PHE A 38 16.24 8.84 -11.25
C PHE A 38 16.46 7.37 -10.91
N ILE A 39 17.65 7.02 -10.42
CA ILE A 39 17.96 5.65 -10.00
C ILE A 39 17.75 5.53 -8.50
N LEU A 40 16.83 4.68 -8.08
CA LEU A 40 16.48 4.44 -6.68
C LEU A 40 17.53 3.56 -6.00
N GLU A 41 18.05 4.02 -4.86
CA GLU A 41 19.05 3.28 -4.08
C GLU A 41 18.48 2.12 -3.25
N LYS A 42 17.19 2.19 -2.89
CA LYS A 42 16.52 1.21 -2.03
C LYS A 42 16.84 -0.21 -2.53
N LYS A 43 17.39 -1.07 -1.67
CA LYS A 43 17.83 -2.46 -1.98
C LYS A 43 18.95 -2.65 -3.03
N MET A 44 19.38 -1.58 -3.72
CA MET A 44 20.49 -1.58 -4.68
C MET A 44 21.85 -1.29 -3.99
N GLY A 45 21.84 -0.37 -3.03
CA GLY A 45 23.05 0.09 -2.32
C GLY A 45 23.85 1.18 -3.05
N THR A 46 24.52 2.03 -2.28
CA THR A 46 25.14 3.29 -2.74
C THR A 46 26.19 3.08 -3.85
N THR A 47 27.06 2.07 -3.71
CA THR A 47 28.12 1.80 -4.70
C THR A 47 27.56 1.40 -6.06
N ARG A 48 26.56 0.50 -6.07
CA ARG A 48 25.91 0.01 -7.29
C ARG A 48 25.14 1.13 -7.98
N ARG A 49 24.41 1.94 -7.21
CA ARG A 49 23.74 3.14 -7.72
C ARG A 49 24.70 4.11 -8.37
N ALA A 50 25.78 4.50 -7.69
CA ALA A 50 26.76 5.44 -8.22
C ALA A 50 27.38 4.94 -9.54
N PHE A 51 27.70 3.66 -9.62
CA PHE A 51 28.19 3.03 -10.84
C PHE A 51 27.19 3.13 -11.99
N LEU A 52 25.92 2.77 -11.77
CA LEU A 52 24.88 2.82 -12.79
C LEU A 52 24.61 4.26 -13.25
N MET A 53 24.59 5.22 -12.33
CA MET A 53 24.41 6.63 -12.66
C MET A 53 25.53 7.13 -13.58
N GLU A 54 26.79 6.86 -13.23
CA GLU A 54 27.95 7.25 -14.03
C GLU A 54 27.94 6.57 -15.40
N LEU A 55 27.62 5.27 -15.44
CA LEU A 55 27.55 4.51 -16.69
C LEU A 55 26.45 5.05 -17.62
N ALA A 56 25.26 5.31 -17.10
CA ALA A 56 24.14 5.85 -17.85
C ALA A 56 24.47 7.24 -18.41
N ARG A 57 25.10 8.12 -17.61
CA ARG A 57 25.50 9.45 -18.11
C ARG A 57 26.59 9.37 -19.17
N ARG A 58 27.58 8.47 -19.05
CA ARG A 58 28.56 8.19 -20.12
C ARG A 58 27.90 7.70 -21.40
N LYS A 59 26.76 7.02 -21.30
CA LYS A 59 25.95 6.56 -22.44
C LYS A 59 25.01 7.65 -22.99
N GLY A 60 25.00 8.85 -22.40
CA GLY A 60 24.25 10.01 -22.88
C GLY A 60 22.87 10.19 -22.26
N PHE A 61 22.53 9.43 -21.21
CA PHE A 61 21.29 9.61 -20.45
C PHE A 61 21.42 10.75 -19.44
N ARG A 62 20.35 11.54 -19.28
CA ARG A 62 20.26 12.49 -18.17
C ARG A 62 19.83 11.74 -16.91
N VAL A 63 20.67 11.76 -15.88
CA VAL A 63 20.42 11.09 -14.59
C VAL A 63 20.53 12.10 -13.46
N GLU A 64 19.43 12.35 -12.76
CA GLU A 64 19.38 13.27 -11.63
C GLU A 64 19.89 12.59 -10.35
N ASN A 65 20.61 13.36 -9.52
CA ASN A 65 21.10 12.87 -8.23
C ASN A 65 19.99 12.81 -7.18
N GLU A 66 19.02 13.70 -7.32
CA GLU A 66 17.89 13.89 -6.42
C GLU A 66 16.59 13.80 -7.21
N LEU A 67 15.53 13.32 -6.55
CA LEU A 67 14.22 13.25 -7.17
C LEU A 67 13.65 14.66 -7.33
N SER A 68 13.14 14.99 -8.51
CA SER A 68 12.53 16.31 -8.81
C SER A 68 11.39 16.16 -9.80
N ASP A 69 10.60 17.21 -9.99
CA ASP A 69 9.46 17.22 -10.92
C ASP A 69 9.87 17.07 -12.39
N SER A 70 11.17 17.20 -12.69
CA SER A 70 11.71 16.96 -14.03
C SER A 70 11.92 15.48 -14.36
N VAL A 71 11.89 14.59 -13.35
CA VAL A 71 12.12 13.15 -13.51
C VAL A 71 10.94 12.52 -14.26
N THR A 72 11.24 11.86 -15.38
CA THR A 72 10.24 11.16 -16.19
C THR A 72 10.23 9.65 -15.96
N HIS A 73 11.34 9.06 -15.50
CA HIS A 73 11.45 7.62 -15.24
C HIS A 73 12.24 7.37 -13.95
N ILE A 74 11.76 6.42 -13.14
CA ILE A 74 12.45 5.93 -11.95
C ILE A 74 12.87 4.50 -12.20
N VAL A 75 14.17 4.25 -12.05
CA VAL A 75 14.76 2.93 -12.23
C VAL A 75 15.11 2.36 -10.86
N ALA A 76 14.64 1.16 -10.53
CA ALA A 76 14.94 0.48 -9.29
C ALA A 76 15.44 -0.95 -9.56
N GLU A 77 16.27 -1.48 -8.67
CA GLU A 77 16.77 -2.86 -8.73
C GLU A 77 16.22 -3.59 -7.50
N ASN A 78 15.60 -4.76 -7.68
CA ASN A 78 15.02 -5.57 -6.60
C ASN A 78 13.90 -4.89 -5.79
N ASN A 79 13.17 -3.95 -6.38
CA ASN A 79 12.01 -3.32 -5.75
C ASN A 79 10.75 -3.67 -6.53
N SER A 80 9.62 -3.88 -5.86
CA SER A 80 8.32 -3.88 -6.54
C SER A 80 7.86 -2.45 -6.85
N GLY A 81 6.87 -2.29 -7.73
CA GLY A 81 6.31 -0.98 -8.05
C GLY A 81 5.65 -0.36 -6.84
N SER A 82 5.06 -1.20 -5.98
CA SER A 82 4.56 -0.81 -4.67
C SER A 82 5.67 -0.30 -3.73
N ASP A 83 6.85 -0.94 -3.71
CA ASP A 83 8.01 -0.48 -2.93
C ASP A 83 8.50 0.92 -3.36
N VAL A 84 8.47 1.18 -4.67
CA VAL A 84 8.90 2.45 -5.26
C VAL A 84 7.86 3.55 -5.04
N LEU A 85 6.57 3.26 -5.24
CA LEU A 85 5.47 4.20 -4.95
C LEU A 85 5.46 4.62 -3.47
N GLU A 86 5.66 3.67 -2.56
CA GLU A 86 5.80 3.94 -1.13
C GLU A 86 6.96 4.88 -0.84
N TRP A 87 8.12 4.63 -1.47
CA TRP A 87 9.28 5.49 -1.30
C TRP A 87 9.04 6.91 -1.84
N LEU A 88 8.43 7.06 -3.02
CA LEU A 88 8.18 8.35 -3.66
C LEU A 88 7.32 9.28 -2.83
N GLN A 89 6.25 8.75 -2.25
CA GLN A 89 5.32 9.53 -1.45
C GLN A 89 5.93 10.00 -0.14
N VAL A 90 6.87 9.24 0.43
CA VAL A 90 7.64 9.66 1.61
C VAL A 90 8.55 10.86 1.28
N GLN A 91 9.08 10.96 0.06
CA GLN A 91 9.95 12.06 -0.34
C GLN A 91 9.21 13.41 -0.53
N LYS A 92 7.87 13.44 -0.40
CA LYS A 92 7.02 14.63 -0.58
C LYS A 92 7.22 15.36 -1.92
N VAL A 93 7.76 14.70 -2.95
CA VAL A 93 7.95 15.30 -4.27
C VAL A 93 6.61 15.35 -5.00
N ARG A 94 6.18 16.56 -5.37
CA ARG A 94 4.96 16.80 -6.15
C ARG A 94 5.27 16.64 -7.64
N ALA A 95 5.59 15.42 -8.06
CA ALA A 95 5.82 15.17 -9.48
C ALA A 95 4.57 15.62 -10.27
N SER A 96 4.74 16.63 -11.12
CA SER A 96 3.64 17.22 -11.92
C SER A 96 3.09 16.21 -12.95
N SER A 97 3.86 15.15 -13.22
CA SER A 97 3.52 13.96 -13.99
C SER A 97 3.98 12.73 -13.22
N GLN A 98 3.19 11.65 -13.15
CA GLN A 98 3.65 10.39 -12.55
C GLN A 98 4.81 9.83 -13.40
N PRO A 99 6.02 9.66 -12.84
CA PRO A 99 7.14 9.07 -13.56
C PRO A 99 6.89 7.57 -13.80
N GLU A 100 7.43 7.05 -14.89
CA GLU A 100 7.35 5.62 -15.19
C GLU A 100 8.26 4.82 -14.25
N LEU A 101 7.74 3.74 -13.65
CA LEU A 101 8.44 2.94 -12.66
C LEU A 101 9.02 1.69 -13.28
N LEU A 102 10.35 1.66 -13.36
CA LEU A 102 11.08 0.69 -14.14
C LEU A 102 12.06 -0.14 -13.31
N ASP A 103 12.20 -1.41 -13.67
CA ASP A 103 13.31 -2.24 -13.24
C ASP A 103 14.62 -1.79 -13.88
N VAL A 104 15.74 -2.09 -13.21
CA VAL A 104 17.09 -1.81 -13.69
C VAL A 104 17.39 -2.48 -15.03
N SER A 105 16.72 -3.60 -15.35
CA SER A 105 16.82 -4.29 -16.63
C SER A 105 16.62 -3.34 -17.82
N TRP A 106 15.66 -2.42 -17.73
CA TRP A 106 15.40 -1.43 -18.79
C TRP A 106 16.60 -0.52 -19.02
N LEU A 107 17.20 -0.03 -17.94
CA LEU A 107 18.34 0.87 -18.04
C LEU A 107 19.55 0.12 -18.62
N ILE A 108 19.73 -1.15 -18.26
CA ILE A 108 20.79 -2.00 -18.81
C ILE A 108 20.58 -2.20 -20.31
N GLU A 109 19.36 -2.51 -20.75
CA GLU A 109 19.04 -2.69 -22.17
C GLU A 109 19.24 -1.40 -22.97
N CYS A 110 18.76 -0.26 -22.43
CA CYS A 110 18.99 1.07 -22.99
C CYS A 110 20.49 1.38 -23.21
N MET A 111 21.32 1.06 -22.21
CA MET A 111 22.77 1.28 -22.27
C MET A 111 23.48 0.31 -23.24
N SER A 112 22.93 -0.90 -23.42
CA SER A 112 23.40 -1.90 -24.39
C SER A 112 23.06 -1.48 -25.82
N ALA A 113 21.80 -1.11 -26.08
CA ALA A 113 21.33 -0.63 -27.37
C ALA A 113 21.86 0.76 -27.75
N GLY A 114 22.40 1.51 -26.77
CA GLY A 114 22.90 2.86 -26.96
C GLY A 114 21.82 3.91 -27.22
N LYS A 115 20.55 3.57 -26.94
CA LYS A 115 19.38 4.43 -27.09
C LYS A 115 18.27 3.98 -26.13
N PRO A 116 17.32 4.87 -25.75
CA PRO A 116 16.11 4.47 -25.05
C PRO A 116 15.35 3.40 -25.85
N VAL A 117 15.05 2.29 -25.20
CA VAL A 117 14.17 1.25 -25.76
C VAL A 117 12.73 1.51 -25.30
N ALA A 118 11.76 1.03 -26.06
CA ALA A 118 10.35 1.14 -25.68
C ALA A 118 10.11 0.42 -24.34
N THR A 119 9.34 1.04 -23.46
CA THR A 119 8.97 0.41 -22.19
C THR A 119 7.94 -0.68 -22.45
N THR A 120 8.44 -1.91 -22.46
CA THR A 120 7.63 -3.13 -22.41
C THR A 120 7.33 -3.50 -20.95
N GLY A 121 6.35 -4.38 -20.71
CA GLY A 121 5.97 -4.82 -19.36
C GLY A 121 7.12 -5.43 -18.55
N GLN A 122 8.18 -5.90 -19.22
CA GLN A 122 9.36 -6.52 -18.56
C GLN A 122 10.16 -5.54 -17.74
N HIS A 123 9.99 -4.29 -18.11
CA HIS A 123 10.63 -3.16 -17.48
C HIS A 123 9.77 -2.61 -16.37
N GLN A 124 8.48 -2.91 -16.31
CA GLN A 124 7.58 -2.28 -15.35
C GLN A 124 7.59 -3.05 -14.03
N LEU A 125 7.72 -2.34 -12.92
CA LEU A 125 7.72 -2.95 -11.58
C LEU A 125 6.32 -3.42 -11.13
N VAL A 126 5.40 -3.64 -12.07
CA VAL A 126 4.02 -4.02 -11.79
C VAL A 126 3.97 -5.50 -11.39
N ASP A 127 3.29 -5.82 -10.29
CA ASP A 127 3.12 -7.21 -9.85
C ASP A 127 2.16 -7.93 -10.82
N ALA A 128 2.74 -8.74 -11.71
CA ALA A 128 2.06 -9.50 -12.76
C ALA A 128 0.79 -10.21 -12.25
N PHE A 129 0.90 -10.90 -11.11
CA PHE A 129 -0.21 -11.68 -10.57
C PHE A 129 -1.29 -10.81 -9.91
N GLU A 130 -0.95 -9.63 -9.39
CA GLU A 130 -1.95 -8.66 -8.96
C GLU A 130 -2.75 -8.11 -10.15
N VAL A 131 -2.09 -7.80 -11.28
CA VAL A 131 -2.78 -7.36 -12.51
C VAL A 131 -3.74 -8.42 -13.02
N LEU A 132 -3.29 -9.68 -13.10
CA LEU A 132 -4.12 -10.78 -13.57
C LEU A 132 -5.28 -11.07 -12.60
N ALA A 133 -5.03 -11.01 -11.28
CA ALA A 133 -6.08 -11.14 -10.27
C ALA A 133 -7.14 -10.03 -10.39
N GLU A 134 -6.71 -8.77 -10.53
CA GLU A 134 -7.58 -7.61 -10.69
C GLU A 134 -8.42 -7.71 -11.98
N ASN A 135 -7.81 -8.09 -13.11
CA ASN A 135 -8.55 -8.32 -14.35
C ASN A 135 -9.57 -9.45 -14.22
N CYS A 136 -9.24 -10.52 -13.49
CA CYS A 136 -10.21 -11.58 -13.20
C CYS A 136 -11.38 -11.04 -12.35
N GLU A 137 -11.12 -10.18 -11.36
CA GLU A 137 -12.17 -9.52 -10.56
C GLU A 137 -13.07 -8.62 -11.44
N PHE A 138 -12.49 -7.85 -12.37
CA PHE A 138 -13.24 -7.02 -13.32
C PHE A 138 -14.09 -7.81 -14.34
N ARG A 139 -13.74 -9.08 -14.55
CA ARG A 139 -14.46 -10.01 -15.43
C ARG A 139 -15.36 -10.98 -14.65
N GLU A 140 -15.49 -10.79 -13.34
CA GLU A 140 -16.27 -11.66 -12.44
C GLU A 140 -15.85 -13.15 -12.53
N ASN A 141 -14.57 -13.41 -12.83
CA ASN A 141 -13.98 -14.75 -12.86
C ASN A 141 -13.33 -15.08 -11.51
N GLU A 142 -14.15 -15.46 -10.54
CA GLU A 142 -13.74 -15.68 -9.14
C GLU A 142 -12.68 -16.79 -8.99
N GLY A 143 -12.79 -17.87 -9.77
CA GLY A 143 -11.89 -19.03 -9.67
C GLY A 143 -10.45 -18.68 -10.03
N SER A 144 -10.24 -18.08 -11.21
CA SER A 144 -8.92 -17.63 -11.65
C SER A 144 -8.38 -16.49 -10.78
N CYS A 145 -9.24 -15.58 -10.32
CA CYS A 145 -8.85 -14.51 -9.41
C CYS A 145 -8.19 -15.06 -8.14
N LEU A 146 -8.80 -16.07 -7.51
CA LEU A 146 -8.27 -16.67 -6.29
C LEU A 146 -6.93 -17.38 -6.51
N ALA A 147 -6.73 -18.03 -7.66
CA ALA A 147 -5.46 -18.67 -7.99
C ALA A 147 -4.33 -17.64 -8.08
N PHE A 148 -4.54 -16.53 -8.81
CA PHE A 148 -3.55 -15.48 -8.94
C PHE A 148 -3.30 -14.72 -7.63
N MET A 149 -4.33 -14.44 -6.83
CA MET A 149 -4.15 -13.82 -5.50
C MET A 149 -3.30 -14.70 -4.57
N ARG A 150 -3.51 -16.02 -4.57
CA ARG A 150 -2.69 -16.96 -3.78
C ARG A 150 -1.27 -17.05 -4.30
N ALA A 151 -1.08 -17.08 -5.62
CA ALA A 151 0.25 -17.02 -6.23
C ALA A 151 1.00 -15.75 -5.83
N ALA A 152 0.40 -14.56 -6.00
CA ALA A 152 1.00 -13.29 -5.57
C ALA A 152 1.36 -13.30 -4.08
N SER A 153 0.48 -13.86 -3.23
CA SER A 153 0.72 -13.94 -1.79
C SER A 153 1.86 -14.87 -1.41
N VAL A 154 1.97 -16.06 -2.00
CA VAL A 154 3.06 -16.99 -1.69
C VAL A 154 4.39 -16.42 -2.17
N LEU A 155 4.43 -15.84 -3.38
CA LEU A 155 5.63 -15.22 -3.93
C LEU A 155 6.15 -14.06 -3.05
N LYS A 156 5.24 -13.22 -2.51
CA LYS A 156 5.59 -12.16 -1.54
C LYS A 156 6.15 -12.66 -0.22
N SER A 157 5.89 -13.91 0.14
CA SER A 157 6.36 -14.51 1.39
C SER A 157 7.73 -15.16 1.27
N LEU A 158 8.25 -15.35 0.05
CA LEU A 158 9.54 -16.00 -0.16
C LEU A 158 10.68 -15.11 0.37
N PRO A 159 11.68 -15.69 1.05
CA PRO A 159 12.86 -14.95 1.49
C PRO A 159 13.89 -14.75 0.38
N PHE A 160 13.57 -15.16 -0.86
CA PHE A 160 14.45 -15.09 -2.03
C PHE A 160 13.64 -14.75 -3.29
N THR A 161 14.33 -14.26 -4.31
CA THR A 161 13.77 -14.01 -5.64
C THR A 161 13.85 -15.29 -6.48
N ILE A 162 12.76 -15.65 -7.15
CA ILE A 162 12.75 -16.75 -8.13
C ILE A 162 13.54 -16.31 -9.36
N ILE A 163 14.61 -17.06 -9.69
CA ILE A 163 15.46 -16.77 -10.85
C ILE A 163 15.49 -17.94 -11.85
N SER A 164 14.90 -19.08 -11.48
CA SER A 164 14.77 -20.25 -12.34
C SER A 164 13.51 -21.05 -12.00
N MET A 165 13.01 -21.84 -12.95
CA MET A 165 11.84 -22.69 -12.71
C MET A 165 12.06 -23.75 -11.61
N LYS A 166 13.31 -24.14 -11.35
CA LYS A 166 13.67 -25.02 -10.24
C LYS A 166 13.33 -24.42 -8.89
N ASP A 167 13.43 -23.10 -8.76
CA ASP A 167 13.11 -22.40 -7.50
C ASP A 167 11.60 -22.46 -7.19
N THR A 168 10.75 -22.82 -8.16
CA THR A 168 9.30 -23.00 -7.97
C THR A 168 8.92 -24.37 -7.40
N GLU A 169 9.87 -25.31 -7.32
CA GLU A 169 9.62 -26.68 -6.86
C GLU A 169 9.20 -26.70 -5.38
N GLY A 170 8.14 -27.43 -5.08
CA GLY A 170 7.60 -27.53 -3.72
C GLY A 170 6.84 -26.30 -3.21
N ILE A 171 6.83 -25.19 -3.95
CA ILE A 171 6.07 -24.00 -3.56
C ILE A 171 4.56 -24.24 -3.82
N PRO A 172 3.69 -24.14 -2.79
CA PRO A 172 2.27 -24.36 -2.94
C PRO A 172 1.61 -23.24 -3.76
N CYS A 173 0.40 -23.51 -4.26
CA CYS A 173 -0.43 -22.53 -5.00
C CYS A 173 0.12 -22.08 -6.36
N LEU A 174 1.23 -22.64 -6.83
CA LEU A 174 1.76 -22.43 -8.18
C LEU A 174 1.27 -23.53 -9.13
N GLY A 175 0.05 -23.39 -9.64
CA GLY A 175 -0.50 -24.29 -10.68
C GLY A 175 0.14 -24.04 -12.05
N ASP A 176 -0.10 -24.94 -13.01
CA ASP A 176 0.54 -24.91 -14.35
C ASP A 176 0.42 -23.55 -15.05
N LYS A 177 -0.76 -22.92 -14.98
CA LYS A 177 -0.96 -21.60 -15.57
C LYS A 177 -0.07 -20.52 -14.94
N VAL A 178 0.06 -20.52 -13.62
CA VAL A 178 0.93 -19.59 -12.87
C VAL A 178 2.39 -19.87 -13.20
N LYS A 179 2.79 -21.15 -13.24
CA LYS A 179 4.16 -21.54 -13.61
C LYS A 179 4.54 -21.12 -15.01
N SER A 180 3.64 -21.27 -15.99
CA SER A 180 3.86 -20.79 -17.36
C SER A 180 4.07 -19.27 -17.42
N ILE A 181 3.36 -18.48 -16.59
CA ILE A 181 3.58 -17.03 -16.50
C ILE A 181 4.93 -16.72 -15.83
N ILE A 182 5.30 -17.46 -14.79
CA ILE A 182 6.61 -17.30 -14.14
C ILE A 182 7.74 -17.62 -15.14
N GLU A 183 7.61 -18.71 -15.90
CA GLU A 183 8.57 -19.13 -16.92
C GLU A 183 8.77 -18.03 -17.97
N GLU A 184 7.68 -17.48 -18.51
CA GLU A 184 7.72 -16.36 -19.46
C GLU A 184 8.42 -15.13 -18.87
N ILE A 185 8.12 -14.77 -17.61
CA ILE A 185 8.77 -13.64 -16.93
C ILE A 185 10.27 -13.92 -16.69
N ILE A 186 10.68 -15.16 -16.44
CA ILE A 186 12.09 -15.51 -16.28
C ILE A 186 12.83 -15.46 -17.62
N GLU A 187 12.21 -15.97 -18.69
CA GLU A 187 12.81 -16.08 -20.03
C GLU A 187 12.85 -14.74 -20.76
N ASP A 188 11.71 -14.05 -20.80
CA ASP A 188 11.49 -12.84 -21.61
C ASP A 188 11.48 -11.57 -20.75
N GLY A 189 11.48 -11.69 -19.42
CA GLY A 189 11.36 -10.57 -18.48
C GLY A 189 9.91 -10.08 -18.30
N GLU A 190 8.99 -10.41 -19.20
CA GLU A 190 7.57 -10.06 -19.14
C GLU A 190 6.65 -11.24 -19.36
N SER A 191 5.37 -11.05 -19.01
CA SER A 191 4.32 -11.94 -19.51
C SER A 191 3.48 -11.26 -20.59
N SER A 192 3.33 -11.92 -21.74
CA SER A 192 2.45 -11.51 -22.83
C SER A 192 1.00 -11.42 -22.37
N GLU A 193 0.55 -12.27 -21.45
CA GLU A 193 -0.80 -12.21 -20.88
C GLU A 193 -0.99 -10.95 -20.04
N VAL A 194 -0.03 -10.63 -19.18
CA VAL A 194 -0.05 -9.40 -18.38
C VAL A 194 -0.05 -8.17 -19.29
N LYS A 195 0.79 -8.17 -20.32
CA LYS A 195 0.86 -7.10 -21.32
C LYS A 195 -0.44 -6.95 -22.10
N ALA A 196 -1.09 -8.06 -22.48
CA ALA A 196 -2.39 -8.05 -23.13
C ALA A 196 -3.46 -7.42 -22.22
N VAL A 197 -3.46 -7.75 -20.93
CA VAL A 197 -4.37 -7.15 -19.95
C VAL A 197 -4.11 -5.66 -19.76
N LEU A 198 -2.86 -5.23 -19.62
CA LEU A 198 -2.51 -3.81 -19.48
C LEU A 198 -2.94 -2.98 -20.71
N ASN A 199 -3.00 -3.60 -21.89
CA ASN A 199 -3.47 -2.97 -23.13
C ASN A 199 -4.96 -3.19 -23.42
N ASP A 200 -5.68 -3.96 -22.61
CA ASP A 200 -7.12 -4.21 -22.76
C ASP A 200 -7.91 -2.96 -22.38
N GLU A 201 -8.64 -2.39 -23.36
CA GLU A 201 -9.41 -1.15 -23.17
C GLU A 201 -10.43 -1.28 -22.02
N ARG A 202 -11.00 -2.48 -21.85
CA ARG A 202 -11.92 -2.79 -20.76
C ARG A 202 -11.21 -2.73 -19.41
N TYR A 203 -10.08 -3.41 -19.25
CA TYR A 203 -9.27 -3.35 -18.03
C TYR A 203 -8.88 -1.91 -17.67
N GLN A 204 -8.36 -1.14 -18.64
CA GLN A 204 -7.97 0.26 -18.43
C GLN A 204 -9.16 1.14 -18.00
N SER A 205 -10.31 0.99 -18.67
CA SER A 205 -11.53 1.73 -18.33
C SER A 205 -12.05 1.37 -16.95
N PHE A 206 -12.06 0.07 -16.61
CA PHE A 206 -12.51 -0.39 -15.30
C PHE A 206 -11.63 0.14 -14.19
N LYS A 207 -10.30 0.00 -14.32
CA LYS A 207 -9.32 0.52 -13.38
C LYS A 207 -9.47 2.03 -13.17
N LEU A 208 -9.67 2.78 -14.26
CA LEU A 208 -9.92 4.21 -14.19
C LEU A 208 -11.25 4.53 -13.48
N PHE A 209 -12.33 3.83 -13.80
CA PHE A 209 -13.64 4.12 -13.23
C PHE A 209 -13.72 3.76 -11.75
N THR A 210 -13.20 2.59 -11.36
CA THR A 210 -13.20 2.14 -9.95
C THR A 210 -12.25 2.94 -9.06
N SER A 211 -11.33 3.72 -9.64
CA SER A 211 -10.53 4.69 -8.87
C SER A 211 -11.37 5.82 -8.26
N VAL A 212 -12.59 6.05 -8.74
CA VAL A 212 -13.51 7.06 -8.19
C VAL A 212 -14.26 6.46 -7.00
N PHE A 213 -14.14 7.07 -5.82
CA PHE A 213 -14.92 6.67 -4.64
C PHE A 213 -16.43 6.64 -4.94
N GLY A 214 -17.07 5.50 -4.64
CA GLY A 214 -18.48 5.23 -4.95
C GLY A 214 -18.76 4.61 -6.32
N VAL A 215 -17.73 4.26 -7.09
CA VAL A 215 -17.86 3.54 -8.37
C VAL A 215 -17.34 2.12 -8.21
N GLY A 216 -18.26 1.14 -8.28
CA GLY A 216 -17.92 -0.29 -8.30
C GLY A 216 -18.16 -0.93 -9.66
N LEU A 217 -17.91 -2.24 -9.77
CA LEU A 217 -17.96 -3.01 -11.02
C LEU A 217 -19.24 -2.80 -11.84
N LYS A 218 -20.41 -2.79 -11.18
CA LYS A 218 -21.70 -2.58 -11.86
C LYS A 218 -21.81 -1.20 -12.53
N THR A 219 -21.30 -0.16 -11.88
CA THR A 219 -21.28 1.19 -12.44
C THR A 219 -20.24 1.29 -13.56
N SER A 220 -19.06 0.71 -13.37
CA SER A 220 -18.02 0.65 -14.40
C SER A 220 -18.49 -0.07 -15.66
N GLU A 221 -19.14 -1.23 -15.52
CA GLU A 221 -19.74 -1.97 -16.64
C GLU A 221 -20.77 -1.12 -17.38
N LYS A 222 -21.67 -0.46 -16.65
CA LYS A 222 -22.67 0.43 -17.24
C LYS A 222 -22.00 1.54 -18.06
N TRP A 223 -21.04 2.26 -17.48
CA TRP A 223 -20.36 3.35 -18.17
C TRP A 223 -19.56 2.87 -19.38
N PHE A 224 -18.88 1.73 -19.26
CA PHE A 224 -18.16 1.12 -20.36
C PHE A 224 -19.07 0.75 -21.53
N ARG A 225 -20.24 0.14 -21.27
CA ARG A 225 -21.27 -0.19 -22.27
C ARG A 225 -21.90 1.05 -22.92
N MET A 226 -21.94 2.18 -22.20
CA MET A 226 -22.36 3.47 -22.75
C MET A 226 -21.28 4.13 -23.63
N GLY A 227 -20.11 3.52 -23.79
CA GLY A 227 -19.01 4.03 -24.61
C GLY A 227 -18.08 5.01 -23.88
N PHE A 228 -18.23 5.20 -22.57
CA PHE A 228 -17.29 6.01 -21.81
C PHE A 228 -15.94 5.30 -21.67
N ARG A 229 -14.86 6.08 -21.77
CA ARG A 229 -13.46 5.66 -21.55
C ARG A 229 -12.68 6.62 -20.64
N THR A 230 -13.24 7.79 -20.34
CA THR A 230 -12.56 8.84 -19.56
C THR A 230 -13.50 9.46 -18.53
N LEU A 231 -12.94 9.83 -17.37
CA LEU A 231 -13.70 10.49 -16.30
C LEU A 231 -14.22 11.87 -16.70
N SER A 232 -13.50 12.59 -17.56
CA SER A 232 -13.91 13.91 -18.06
C SER A 232 -15.24 13.83 -18.81
N LYS A 233 -15.38 12.86 -19.74
CA LYS A 233 -16.64 12.65 -20.48
C LYS A 233 -17.77 12.28 -19.54
N ILE A 234 -17.53 11.37 -18.59
CA ILE A 234 -18.50 10.98 -17.57
C ILE A 234 -18.97 12.21 -16.77
N ARG A 235 -18.04 13.04 -16.28
CA ARG A 235 -18.33 14.23 -15.46
C ARG A 235 -19.13 15.29 -16.23
N SER A 236 -18.86 15.45 -17.53
CA SER A 236 -19.54 16.42 -18.39
C SER A 236 -20.90 15.96 -18.92
N ASP A 237 -21.22 14.67 -18.81
CA ASP A 237 -22.46 14.10 -19.33
C ASP A 237 -23.67 14.56 -18.50
N LYS A 238 -24.64 15.20 -19.17
CA LYS A 238 -25.84 15.76 -18.51
C LYS A 238 -26.93 14.73 -18.23
N THR A 239 -26.84 13.53 -18.82
CA THR A 239 -27.84 12.46 -18.69
C THR A 239 -27.53 11.53 -17.51
N LEU A 240 -26.26 11.41 -17.15
CA LEU A 240 -25.83 10.60 -16.01
C LEU A 240 -26.30 11.20 -14.68
N LYS A 241 -26.84 10.33 -13.83
CA LYS A 241 -27.17 10.64 -12.44
C LYS A 241 -26.15 9.96 -11.52
N PHE A 242 -25.50 10.76 -10.68
CA PHE A 242 -24.52 10.30 -9.71
C PHE A 242 -25.13 10.15 -8.32
N THR A 243 -24.74 9.09 -7.60
CA THR A 243 -25.06 8.92 -6.18
C THR A 243 -24.35 9.97 -5.32
N ARG A 244 -24.76 10.16 -4.05
CA ARG A 244 -24.05 11.06 -3.11
C ARG A 244 -22.57 10.68 -2.98
N MET A 245 -22.30 9.39 -2.89
CA MET A 245 -20.96 8.82 -2.80
C MET A 245 -20.12 9.16 -4.03
N GLN A 246 -20.66 8.95 -5.24
CA GLN A 246 -19.99 9.26 -6.51
C GLN A 246 -19.73 10.76 -6.67
N LYS A 247 -20.70 11.62 -6.27
CA LYS A 247 -20.50 13.08 -6.29
C LYS A 247 -19.32 13.48 -5.40
N ALA A 248 -19.22 12.92 -4.20
CA ALA A 248 -18.08 13.16 -3.31
C ALA A 248 -16.78 12.61 -3.91
N GLY A 249 -16.80 11.40 -4.50
CA GLY A 249 -15.66 10.81 -5.17
C GLY A 249 -15.13 11.65 -6.34
N PHE A 250 -16.00 12.24 -7.15
CA PHE A 250 -15.58 13.17 -8.20
C PHE A 250 -15.10 14.52 -7.66
N LEU A 251 -15.75 15.05 -6.62
CA LEU A 251 -15.41 16.35 -6.04
C LEU A 251 -14.02 16.34 -5.37
N TYR A 252 -13.65 15.23 -4.74
CA TYR A 252 -12.38 15.09 -4.03
C TYR A 252 -11.39 14.14 -4.72
N TYR A 253 -11.63 13.82 -6.00
CA TYR A 253 -10.91 12.78 -6.75
C TYR A 253 -9.38 12.88 -6.64
N GLU A 254 -8.82 14.07 -6.91
CA GLU A 254 -7.37 14.30 -6.90
C GLU A 254 -6.74 13.98 -5.53
N ASP A 255 -7.41 14.39 -4.45
CA ASP A 255 -6.93 14.10 -3.09
C ASP A 255 -7.06 12.62 -2.74
N LEU A 256 -8.17 11.97 -3.15
CA LEU A 256 -8.46 10.57 -2.80
C LEU A 256 -7.61 9.56 -3.57
N VAL A 257 -7.25 9.88 -4.82
CA VAL A 257 -6.32 9.05 -5.61
C VAL A 257 -4.88 9.23 -5.13
N SER A 258 -4.55 10.42 -4.60
CA SER A 258 -3.28 10.60 -3.91
C SER A 258 -3.26 9.79 -2.61
N CYS A 259 -2.27 8.91 -2.45
CA CYS A 259 -2.22 8.07 -1.26
C CYS A 259 -2.07 8.89 0.03
N VAL A 260 -2.55 8.30 1.11
CA VAL A 260 -2.37 8.76 2.47
C VAL A 260 -1.01 8.32 2.97
N THR A 261 -0.22 9.22 3.53
CA THR A 261 1.07 8.93 4.17
C THR A 261 0.89 8.55 5.63
N LYS A 262 1.90 7.89 6.22
CA LYS A 262 1.90 7.57 7.66
C LYS A 262 1.70 8.82 8.54
N ALA A 263 2.31 9.94 8.19
CA ALA A 263 2.15 11.19 8.95
C ALA A 263 0.72 11.74 8.88
N GLU A 264 0.08 11.66 7.71
CA GLU A 264 -1.34 12.01 7.56
C GLU A 264 -2.23 11.06 8.36
N ALA A 265 -1.95 9.75 8.33
CA ALA A 265 -2.69 8.75 9.12
C ALA A 265 -2.56 8.98 10.64
N GLU A 266 -1.35 9.33 11.12
CA GLU A 266 -1.12 9.69 12.52
C GLU A 266 -1.89 10.96 12.90
N ALA A 267 -1.91 11.99 12.04
CA ALA A 267 -2.68 13.22 12.27
C ALA A 267 -4.21 12.98 12.27
N VAL A 268 -4.70 12.10 11.40
CA VAL A 268 -6.10 11.64 11.45
C VAL A 268 -6.36 10.86 12.75
N GLY A 269 -5.42 10.03 13.20
CA GLY A 269 -5.55 9.29 14.46
C GLY A 269 -5.72 10.20 15.67
N VAL A 270 -5.02 11.35 15.70
CA VAL A 270 -5.24 12.38 16.72
C VAL A 270 -6.65 12.97 16.63
N LEU A 271 -7.11 13.31 15.42
CA LEU A 271 -8.47 13.85 15.21
C LEU A 271 -9.57 12.86 15.65
N VAL A 272 -9.40 11.57 15.37
CA VAL A 272 -10.35 10.52 15.79
C VAL A 272 -10.34 10.37 17.30
N LYS A 273 -9.17 10.29 17.94
CA LYS A 273 -9.06 10.20 19.41
C LYS A 273 -9.69 11.40 20.11
N GLU A 274 -9.38 12.63 19.67
CA GLU A 274 -9.97 13.86 20.21
C GLU A 274 -11.50 13.84 20.13
N ALA A 275 -12.07 13.35 19.03
CA ALA A 275 -13.51 13.32 18.84
C ALA A 275 -14.21 12.21 19.63
N VAL A 276 -13.60 11.01 19.68
CA VAL A 276 -14.14 9.86 20.43
C VAL A 276 -14.11 10.14 21.94
N TRP A 277 -12.96 10.58 22.46
CA TRP A 277 -12.79 10.82 23.90
C TRP A 277 -13.61 12.00 24.45
N ALA A 278 -14.13 12.87 23.59
CA ALA A 278 -15.09 13.89 23.99
C ALA A 278 -16.44 13.30 24.46
N PHE A 279 -16.75 12.06 24.07
CA PHE A 279 -18.00 11.38 24.42
C PHE A 279 -17.78 10.08 25.21
N LEU A 280 -16.64 9.42 25.02
CA LEU A 280 -16.29 8.17 25.67
C LEU A 280 -14.80 8.16 26.04
N PRO A 281 -14.42 8.77 27.19
CA PRO A 281 -13.00 8.99 27.56
C PRO A 281 -12.16 7.73 27.69
N ASP A 282 -12.77 6.62 28.11
CA ASP A 282 -12.10 5.33 28.33
C ASP A 282 -12.05 4.44 27.07
N ALA A 283 -12.51 4.96 25.92
CA ALA A 283 -12.53 4.22 24.67
C ALA A 283 -11.12 3.96 24.12
N PHE A 284 -10.87 2.74 23.68
CA PHE A 284 -9.71 2.37 22.88
C PHE A 284 -9.97 2.74 21.41
N VAL A 285 -9.05 3.51 20.83
CA VAL A 285 -9.05 3.86 19.39
C VAL A 285 -7.77 3.34 18.77
N THR A 286 -7.91 2.29 17.96
CA THR A 286 -6.78 1.55 17.38
C THR A 286 -6.76 1.72 15.87
N VAL A 287 -5.64 2.19 15.30
CA VAL A 287 -5.42 2.17 13.85
C VAL A 287 -5.35 0.72 13.40
N THR A 288 -6.11 0.35 12.37
CA THR A 288 -6.13 -1.00 11.78
C THR A 288 -5.61 -0.96 10.34
N GLY A 289 -6.06 -1.88 9.48
CA GLY A 289 -5.79 -1.86 8.06
C GLY A 289 -4.31 -1.91 7.68
N GLY A 290 -3.98 -1.29 6.54
CA GLY A 290 -2.64 -1.29 5.97
C GLY A 290 -1.58 -0.66 6.88
N PHE A 291 -1.92 0.43 7.56
CA PHE A 291 -1.01 1.15 8.45
C PHE A 291 -0.62 0.33 9.68
N ARG A 292 -1.56 -0.44 10.26
CA ARG A 292 -1.24 -1.36 11.36
C ARG A 292 -0.26 -2.46 10.93
N ARG A 293 -0.32 -2.90 9.67
CA ARG A 293 0.62 -3.87 9.07
C ARG A 293 1.97 -3.24 8.67
N GLY A 294 2.19 -1.96 8.99
CA GLY A 294 3.47 -1.30 8.78
C GLY A 294 3.62 -0.56 7.45
N LYS A 295 2.58 -0.53 6.59
CA LYS A 295 2.63 0.27 5.35
C LYS A 295 2.90 1.74 5.69
N LYS A 296 3.78 2.38 4.93
CA LYS A 296 4.02 3.83 5.05
C LYS A 296 3.00 4.65 4.26
N ILE A 297 2.30 4.00 3.33
CA ILE A 297 1.28 4.60 2.48
C ILE A 297 0.02 3.74 2.40
N GLY A 298 -1.15 4.37 2.25
CA GLY A 298 -2.45 3.72 2.15
C GLY A 298 -3.43 4.50 1.28
N HIS A 299 -4.59 3.93 0.99
CA HIS A 299 -5.67 4.65 0.29
C HIS A 299 -6.61 5.37 1.26
N ASP A 300 -6.70 4.85 2.49
CA ASP A 300 -7.58 5.28 3.57
C ASP A 300 -6.93 4.97 4.92
N VAL A 301 -7.56 5.44 5.99
CA VAL A 301 -7.15 5.17 7.37
C VAL A 301 -8.29 4.49 8.12
N ASP A 302 -8.07 3.26 8.54
CA ASP A 302 -9.05 2.44 9.25
C ASP A 302 -8.86 2.53 10.77
N PHE A 303 -9.95 2.67 11.51
CA PHE A 303 -9.95 2.67 12.97
C PHE A 303 -10.97 1.71 13.55
N LEU A 304 -10.53 0.92 14.52
CA LEU A 304 -11.39 0.17 15.42
C LEU A 304 -11.53 0.92 16.73
N ILE A 305 -12.78 1.10 17.16
CA ILE A 305 -13.18 1.76 18.39
C ILE A 305 -13.92 0.76 19.27
N THR A 306 -13.59 0.74 20.56
CA THR A 306 -14.27 -0.08 21.55
C THR A 306 -14.06 0.50 22.94
N SER A 307 -14.95 0.25 23.90
CA SER A 307 -14.78 0.77 25.26
C SER A 307 -15.17 -0.27 26.31
N PRO A 308 -14.34 -0.51 27.34
CA PRO A 308 -14.73 -1.37 28.44
C PRO A 308 -15.86 -0.70 29.23
N GLY A 309 -16.91 -1.45 29.55
CA GLY A 309 -18.00 -0.97 30.41
C GLY A 309 -18.98 0.01 29.76
N SER A 310 -18.87 0.31 28.45
CA SER A 310 -19.90 1.05 27.74
C SER A 310 -21.19 0.25 27.63
N THR A 311 -22.32 0.94 27.73
CA THR A 311 -23.64 0.37 27.43
C THR A 311 -23.84 0.24 25.92
N GLU A 312 -24.72 -0.67 25.48
CA GLU A 312 -25.04 -0.84 24.05
C GLU A 312 -25.56 0.47 23.42
N GLU A 313 -26.28 1.29 24.18
CA GLU A 313 -26.77 2.60 23.73
C GLU A 313 -25.63 3.61 23.52
N GLU A 314 -24.65 3.65 24.44
CA GLU A 314 -23.46 4.49 24.26
C GLU A 314 -22.65 4.09 23.04
N GLU A 315 -22.49 2.78 22.80
CA GLU A 315 -21.80 2.26 21.62
C GLU A 315 -22.52 2.67 20.32
N GLN A 316 -23.85 2.51 20.26
CA GLN A 316 -24.64 2.88 19.08
C GLN A 316 -24.66 4.40 18.81
N GLN A 317 -24.62 5.22 19.87
CA GLN A 317 -24.69 6.68 19.74
C GLN A 317 -23.32 7.34 19.54
N LEU A 318 -22.21 6.62 19.72
CA LEU A 318 -20.87 7.20 19.63
C LEU A 318 -20.56 7.75 18.22
N LEU A 319 -20.72 6.93 17.16
CA LEU A 319 -20.42 7.38 15.80
C LEU A 319 -21.31 8.56 15.36
N PRO A 320 -22.65 8.56 15.58
CA PRO A 320 -23.49 9.73 15.35
C PRO A 320 -22.99 11.01 16.04
N LYS A 321 -22.59 10.93 17.33
CA LYS A 321 -22.07 12.08 18.08
C LYS A 321 -20.75 12.60 17.52
N VAL A 322 -19.83 11.70 17.16
CA VAL A 322 -18.54 12.03 16.54
C VAL A 322 -18.73 12.70 15.16
N ILE A 323 -19.62 12.16 14.33
CA ILE A 323 -19.97 12.73 13.01
C ILE A 323 -20.52 14.15 13.17
N ASN A 324 -21.48 14.35 14.08
CA ASN A 324 -22.06 15.68 14.33
C ASN A 324 -21.02 16.68 14.89
N LEU A 325 -20.07 16.23 15.69
CA LEU A 325 -18.96 17.07 16.15
C LEU A 325 -18.08 17.54 14.98
N TRP A 326 -17.74 16.67 14.05
CA TRP A 326 -16.94 17.03 12.87
C TRP A 326 -17.70 17.89 11.88
N GLU A 327 -19.01 17.68 11.71
CA GLU A 327 -19.87 18.54 10.92
C GLU A 327 -19.86 19.97 11.46
N ARG A 328 -20.10 20.15 12.78
CA ARG A 328 -20.04 21.46 13.44
C ARG A 328 -18.66 22.13 13.35
N LYS A 329 -17.58 21.34 13.32
CA LYS A 329 -16.21 21.83 13.14
C LYS A 329 -15.83 22.09 11.68
N GLY A 330 -16.70 21.80 10.71
CA GLY A 330 -16.41 21.93 9.28
C GLY A 330 -15.32 20.97 8.77
N LEU A 331 -15.15 19.83 9.45
CA LEU A 331 -14.17 18.79 9.11
C LEU A 331 -14.77 17.63 8.31
N LEU A 332 -16.09 17.47 8.31
CA LEU A 332 -16.78 16.39 7.63
C LEU A 332 -17.09 16.78 6.17
N LEU A 333 -16.59 16.01 5.20
CA LEU A 333 -16.82 16.24 3.76
C LEU A 333 -17.81 15.23 3.16
N TYR A 334 -17.85 14.03 3.71
CA TYR A 334 -18.77 12.95 3.35
C TYR A 334 -18.89 11.97 4.52
N TYR A 335 -20.06 11.34 4.66
CA TYR A 335 -20.21 10.16 5.49
C TYR A 335 -21.27 9.21 4.93
N ASP A 336 -21.13 7.94 5.30
CA ASP A 336 -22.12 6.89 5.15
C ASP A 336 -22.09 6.02 6.41
N LEU A 337 -23.10 6.19 7.27
CA LEU A 337 -23.23 5.44 8.51
C LEU A 337 -24.04 4.18 8.25
N VAL A 338 -23.47 3.04 8.60
CA VAL A 338 -24.11 1.73 8.52
C VAL A 338 -24.35 1.26 9.94
N GLU A 339 -25.61 1.10 10.30
CA GLU A 339 -26.01 0.61 11.62
C GLU A 339 -25.54 -0.83 11.87
N SER A 340 -25.32 -1.14 13.15
CA SER A 340 -24.95 -2.49 13.56
C SER A 340 -26.07 -3.47 13.23
N THR A 341 -25.70 -4.59 12.62
CA THR A 341 -26.55 -5.78 12.45
C THR A 341 -25.99 -6.96 13.23
N PHE A 342 -25.08 -6.69 14.17
CA PHE A 342 -24.42 -7.68 14.99
C PHE A 342 -25.42 -8.35 15.94
N GLU A 343 -25.40 -9.68 15.94
CA GLU A 343 -26.23 -10.52 16.80
C GLU A 343 -25.31 -11.31 17.73
N LYS A 344 -25.39 -11.05 19.05
CA LYS A 344 -24.43 -11.57 20.05
C LYS A 344 -24.26 -13.09 20.05
N PHE A 345 -25.35 -13.82 19.78
CA PHE A 345 -25.42 -15.29 19.87
C PHE A 345 -25.47 -15.97 18.49
N LYS A 346 -25.33 -15.20 17.40
CA LYS A 346 -25.32 -15.76 16.06
C LYS A 346 -23.99 -16.45 15.80
N LEU A 347 -24.07 -17.65 15.22
CA LEU A 347 -22.87 -18.37 14.81
C LEU A 347 -22.08 -17.57 13.76
N PRO A 348 -20.74 -17.64 13.77
CA PRO A 348 -19.91 -16.99 12.77
C PRO A 348 -20.32 -17.38 11.34
N SER A 349 -20.07 -16.50 10.38
CA SER A 349 -20.36 -16.82 8.98
C SER A 349 -19.50 -17.99 8.47
N ARG A 350 -20.07 -18.83 7.60
CA ARG A 350 -19.33 -19.86 6.86
C ARG A 350 -18.63 -19.32 5.61
N LYS A 351 -18.95 -18.08 5.20
CA LYS A 351 -18.37 -17.46 4.00
C LYS A 351 -16.96 -16.96 4.32
N VAL A 352 -16.00 -17.31 3.48
CA VAL A 352 -14.62 -16.77 3.60
C VAL A 352 -14.59 -15.25 3.48
N ASP A 353 -15.41 -14.68 2.60
CA ASP A 353 -15.57 -13.23 2.43
C ASP A 353 -16.74 -12.65 3.25
N ALA A 354 -16.97 -13.17 4.46
CA ALA A 354 -18.05 -12.68 5.32
C ALA A 354 -17.93 -11.17 5.58
N LEU A 355 -19.07 -10.49 5.45
CA LEU A 355 -19.23 -9.08 5.78
C LEU A 355 -19.13 -8.89 7.29
N ASP A 356 -18.65 -7.71 7.66
CA ASP A 356 -18.66 -7.24 9.04
C ASP A 356 -20.05 -6.68 9.40
N HIS A 357 -20.55 -7.03 10.59
CA HIS A 357 -21.87 -6.67 11.09
C HIS A 357 -21.83 -5.59 12.18
N PHE A 358 -20.67 -5.10 12.60
CA PHE A 358 -20.56 -4.00 13.55
C PHE A 358 -21.04 -2.67 12.96
N GLN A 359 -21.35 -1.69 13.82
CA GLN A 359 -21.62 -0.34 13.38
C GLN A 359 -20.35 0.23 12.73
N LYS A 360 -20.50 0.82 11.56
CA LYS A 360 -19.36 1.36 10.81
C LYS A 360 -19.72 2.62 10.06
N CYS A 361 -18.74 3.49 9.82
CA CYS A 361 -18.94 4.68 9.04
C CYS A 361 -17.81 4.89 8.04
N PHE A 362 -18.17 5.08 6.76
CA PHE A 362 -17.25 5.43 5.69
C PHE A 362 -17.24 6.95 5.52
N LEU A 363 -16.09 7.59 5.73
CA LEU A 363 -15.98 9.04 5.82
C LEU A 363 -15.04 9.59 4.75
N ILE A 364 -15.22 10.88 4.45
CA ILE A 364 -14.17 11.74 3.92
C ILE A 364 -14.01 12.89 4.90
N LEU A 365 -12.82 13.02 5.49
CA LEU A 365 -12.47 14.10 6.41
C LEU A 365 -11.56 15.13 5.76
N LYS A 366 -11.71 16.39 6.18
CA LYS A 366 -10.84 17.50 5.83
C LYS A 366 -9.64 17.55 6.78
N LEU A 367 -8.47 17.12 6.31
CA LEU A 367 -7.22 17.19 7.08
C LEU A 367 -6.43 18.46 6.73
N HIS A 368 -6.29 19.38 7.68
CA HIS A 368 -5.48 20.58 7.51
C HIS A 368 -3.97 20.24 7.56
N HIS A 369 -3.18 20.75 6.62
CA HIS A 369 -1.74 20.45 6.53
C HIS A 369 -0.96 20.82 7.80
N GLN A 370 -1.40 21.85 8.51
CA GLN A 370 -0.81 22.28 9.79
C GLN A 370 -0.80 21.18 10.86
N ARG A 371 -1.76 20.24 10.81
CA ARG A 371 -1.82 19.09 11.74
C ARG A 371 -0.81 17.99 11.39
N VAL A 372 -0.27 18.00 10.18
CA VAL A 372 0.71 17.00 9.69
C VAL A 372 2.15 17.48 9.95
N ASP A 373 2.45 18.75 9.64
CA ASP A 373 3.82 19.30 9.71
C ASP A 373 4.20 19.92 11.07
N GLY A 374 3.42 19.65 12.13
CA GLY A 374 3.71 20.16 13.48
C GLY A 374 3.81 21.69 13.57
N GLY A 375 3.05 22.41 12.73
CA GLY A 375 3.03 23.88 12.72
C GLY A 375 4.18 24.57 11.97
N LYS A 376 5.09 23.86 11.29
CA LYS A 376 6.08 24.49 10.40
C LYS A 376 5.43 24.89 9.08
N SER A 377 4.78 26.05 9.05
CA SER A 377 4.17 26.60 7.84
C SER A 377 5.23 27.06 6.84
N SER A 378 5.59 26.22 5.87
CA SER A 378 6.01 26.77 4.58
C SER A 378 4.76 27.33 3.91
N GLN A 379 4.76 28.63 3.61
CA GLN A 379 3.73 29.27 2.79
C GLN A 379 3.74 28.59 1.41
N GLN A 380 3.00 27.49 1.26
CA GLN A 380 2.71 26.93 -0.06
C GLN A 380 1.45 27.61 -0.57
N GLU A 381 1.58 28.35 -1.66
CA GLU A 381 0.43 28.77 -2.47
C GLU A 381 -0.36 27.53 -2.89
N GLY A 382 -1.62 27.43 -2.48
CA GLY A 382 -2.49 26.30 -2.80
C GLY A 382 -3.50 25.94 -1.72
N LYS A 383 -4.19 24.82 -1.93
CA LYS A 383 -5.17 24.25 -1.01
C LYS A 383 -4.51 23.91 0.34
N THR A 384 -5.06 24.42 1.45
CA THR A 384 -4.46 24.30 2.80
C THR A 384 -4.84 23.01 3.54
N TRP A 385 -5.50 22.08 2.84
CA TRP A 385 -6.06 20.86 3.41
C TRP A 385 -6.19 19.79 2.33
N LYS A 386 -6.27 18.53 2.77
CA LYS A 386 -6.47 17.35 1.92
C LYS A 386 -7.69 16.55 2.40
N ALA A 387 -8.49 16.05 1.46
CA ALA A 387 -9.55 15.10 1.73
C ALA A 387 -8.95 13.71 1.99
N ILE A 388 -9.28 13.11 3.14
CA ILE A 388 -8.77 11.80 3.53
C ILE A 388 -9.95 10.85 3.74
N ARG A 389 -9.93 9.69 3.10
CA ARG A 389 -10.87 8.59 3.40
C ARG A 389 -10.53 8.00 4.77
N VAL A 390 -11.56 7.85 5.60
CA VAL A 390 -11.43 7.30 6.95
C VAL A 390 -12.59 6.34 7.19
N ASP A 391 -12.28 5.14 7.65
CA ASP A 391 -13.29 4.13 7.98
C ASP A 391 -13.26 3.89 9.49
N LEU A 392 -14.40 4.09 10.15
CA LEU A 392 -14.55 3.86 11.59
C LEU A 392 -15.43 2.65 11.84
N VAL A 393 -15.07 1.86 12.84
CA VAL A 393 -15.82 0.67 13.26
C VAL A 393 -15.96 0.68 14.76
N MET A 394 -17.18 0.57 15.26
CA MET A 394 -17.46 0.46 16.70
C MET A 394 -17.86 -0.98 17.01
N CYS A 395 -17.10 -1.66 17.87
CA CYS A 395 -17.41 -3.03 18.30
C CYS A 395 -17.55 -3.15 19.83
N PRO A 396 -18.39 -4.09 20.31
CA PRO A 396 -18.43 -4.43 21.73
C PRO A 396 -17.07 -4.90 22.25
N TYR A 397 -16.75 -4.54 23.49
CA TYR A 397 -15.42 -4.78 24.08
C TYR A 397 -15.02 -6.25 24.10
N GLU A 398 -15.96 -7.17 24.28
CA GLU A 398 -15.71 -8.61 24.28
C GLU A 398 -15.33 -9.15 22.90
N ARG A 399 -15.68 -8.43 21.82
CA ARG A 399 -15.43 -8.85 20.43
C ARG A 399 -14.17 -8.22 19.83
N ARG A 400 -13.53 -7.28 20.53
CA ARG A 400 -12.43 -6.46 20.02
C ARG A 400 -11.27 -7.24 19.40
N ALA A 401 -10.94 -8.42 19.92
CA ALA A 401 -9.83 -9.22 19.39
C ALA A 401 -10.12 -9.73 17.97
N PHE A 402 -11.35 -10.20 17.73
CA PHE A 402 -11.80 -10.69 16.43
C PHE A 402 -11.98 -9.53 15.44
N ALA A 403 -12.56 -8.43 15.91
CA ALA A 403 -12.69 -7.22 15.11
C ALA A 403 -11.32 -6.68 14.69
N LEU A 404 -10.37 -6.62 15.64
CA LEU A 404 -9.01 -6.17 15.37
C LEU A 404 -8.31 -7.09 14.37
N LEU A 405 -8.44 -8.40 14.50
CA LEU A 405 -7.90 -9.36 13.54
C LEU A 405 -8.45 -9.10 12.13
N GLY A 406 -9.78 -9.12 12.00
CA GLY A 406 -10.48 -8.92 10.73
C GLY A 406 -10.14 -7.60 10.03
N TRP A 407 -10.14 -6.51 10.78
CA TRP A 407 -9.85 -5.17 10.26
C TRP A 407 -8.35 -4.90 10.13
N THR A 408 -7.46 -5.70 10.73
CA THR A 408 -6.03 -5.63 10.45
C THR A 408 -5.70 -6.15 9.06
N GLY A 409 -6.37 -7.20 8.58
CA GLY A 409 -6.10 -7.80 7.28
C GLY A 409 -4.72 -8.45 7.16
N SER A 410 -4.18 -8.68 5.95
CA SER A 410 -4.70 -8.31 4.62
C SER A 410 -5.94 -9.13 4.19
N ARG A 411 -6.63 -8.72 3.11
CA ARG A 411 -7.78 -9.47 2.54
C ARG A 411 -7.43 -10.94 2.30
N GLN A 412 -6.25 -11.23 1.74
CA GLN A 412 -5.83 -12.60 1.48
C GLN A 412 -5.51 -13.37 2.77
N PHE A 413 -4.87 -12.72 3.75
CA PHE A 413 -4.59 -13.32 5.06
C PHE A 413 -5.88 -13.75 5.77
N GLU A 414 -6.89 -12.86 5.83
CA GLU A 414 -8.19 -13.17 6.45
C GLU A 414 -8.93 -14.31 5.76
N ARG A 415 -8.93 -14.32 4.41
CA ARG A 415 -9.52 -15.42 3.62
C ARG A 415 -8.88 -16.75 3.96
N ASP A 416 -7.54 -16.82 4.00
CA ASP A 416 -6.82 -18.05 4.31
C ASP A 416 -6.95 -18.45 5.78
N LEU A 417 -7.00 -17.49 6.71
CA LEU A 417 -7.20 -17.76 8.12
C LEU A 417 -8.57 -18.39 8.40
N ARG A 418 -9.64 -17.84 7.81
CA ARG A 418 -11.00 -18.40 7.93
C ARG A 418 -11.14 -19.75 7.23
N ARG A 419 -10.48 -19.91 6.08
CA ARG A 419 -10.39 -21.20 5.37
C ARG A 419 -9.68 -22.24 6.25
N TYR A 420 -8.52 -21.91 6.81
CA TYR A 420 -7.77 -22.80 7.71
C TYR A 420 -8.59 -23.20 8.93
N ALA A 421 -9.23 -22.22 9.61
CA ALA A 421 -10.12 -22.50 10.74
C ALA A 421 -11.21 -23.52 10.36
N THR A 422 -11.81 -23.35 9.18
CA THR A 422 -12.88 -24.24 8.69
C THR A 422 -12.39 -25.64 8.35
N HIS A 423 -11.33 -25.74 7.53
CA HIS A 423 -10.89 -27.01 6.94
C HIS A 423 -9.95 -27.81 7.84
N GLU A 424 -9.01 -27.14 8.50
CA GLU A 424 -7.97 -27.80 9.28
C GLU A 424 -8.34 -27.92 10.77
N ARG A 425 -9.16 -26.99 11.28
CA ARG A 425 -9.51 -26.93 12.72
C ARG A 425 -10.96 -27.26 13.04
N LYS A 426 -11.82 -27.47 12.03
CA LYS A 426 -13.28 -27.65 12.21
C LYS A 426 -13.94 -26.52 13.02
N MET A 427 -13.41 -25.31 12.92
CA MET A 427 -13.90 -24.10 13.58
C MET A 427 -14.60 -23.17 12.58
N MET A 428 -15.30 -22.15 13.07
CA MET A 428 -15.91 -21.08 12.26
C MET A 428 -15.40 -19.75 12.79
N LEU A 429 -14.70 -18.99 11.96
CA LEU A 429 -14.11 -17.70 12.31
C LEU A 429 -14.70 -16.61 11.42
N ASP A 430 -15.11 -15.50 12.03
CA ASP A 430 -15.37 -14.25 11.35
C ASP A 430 -14.90 -13.04 12.19
N ASN A 431 -15.29 -11.82 11.81
CA ASN A 431 -14.90 -10.60 12.52
C ASN A 431 -15.47 -10.48 13.94
N HIS A 432 -16.43 -11.33 14.32
CA HIS A 432 -17.18 -11.18 15.55
C HIS A 432 -16.82 -12.26 16.56
N ALA A 433 -16.55 -13.49 16.11
CA ALA A 433 -16.35 -14.62 16.99
C ALA A 433 -15.58 -15.78 16.34
N LEU A 434 -15.11 -16.71 17.19
CA LEU A 434 -14.62 -18.03 16.82
C LEU A 434 -15.49 -19.09 17.50
N TYR A 435 -16.02 -20.02 16.71
CA TYR A 435 -16.85 -21.12 17.19
C TYR A 435 -16.21 -22.48 16.89
N ASP A 436 -16.08 -23.32 17.91
CA ASP A 436 -15.56 -24.68 17.76
C ASP A 436 -16.71 -25.68 17.56
N LYS A 437 -16.79 -26.30 16.38
CA LYS A 437 -17.85 -27.26 16.07
C LYS A 437 -17.70 -28.58 16.83
N THR A 438 -16.50 -28.91 17.31
CA THR A 438 -16.23 -30.17 18.02
C THR A 438 -16.64 -30.08 19.47
N LYS A 439 -16.39 -28.93 20.11
CA LYS A 439 -16.79 -28.66 21.49
C LYS A 439 -18.18 -28.05 21.62
N VAL A 440 -18.75 -27.55 20.51
CA VAL A 440 -20.05 -26.87 20.46
C VAL A 440 -20.05 -25.63 21.36
N GLU A 441 -18.95 -24.87 21.34
CA GLU A 441 -18.77 -23.70 22.18
C GLU A 441 -18.12 -22.53 21.44
N GLU A 442 -18.40 -21.32 21.93
CA GLU A 442 -17.76 -20.10 21.46
C GLU A 442 -16.46 -19.86 22.23
N MET A 443 -15.36 -19.71 21.51
CA MET A 443 -14.05 -19.46 22.10
C MET A 443 -13.89 -17.98 22.44
N ARG A 444 -13.44 -17.68 23.66
CA ARG A 444 -13.11 -16.31 24.08
C ARG A 444 -11.60 -16.08 23.97
N PHE A 445 -11.19 -15.00 23.29
CA PHE A 445 -9.81 -14.54 23.29
C PHE A 445 -9.64 -13.34 24.22
N PHE A 446 -8.58 -13.36 25.01
CA PHE A 446 -8.13 -12.19 25.75
C PHE A 446 -6.92 -11.60 25.04
N TYR A 447 -7.11 -10.44 24.39
CA TYR A 447 -5.99 -9.63 23.95
C TYR A 447 -5.38 -8.92 25.16
N LYS A 448 -4.12 -9.21 25.49
CA LYS A 448 -3.29 -8.37 26.35
C LYS A 448 -2.43 -7.48 25.46
N GLU A 449 -2.77 -6.21 25.40
CA GLU A 449 -1.85 -5.19 24.89
C GLU A 449 -0.83 -4.93 26.01
N THR A 450 0.38 -5.48 25.88
CA THR A 450 1.50 -4.99 26.69
C THR A 450 1.93 -3.66 26.10
N GLU A 451 1.68 -2.56 26.81
CA GLU A 451 2.30 -1.27 26.54
C GLU A 451 3.83 -1.40 26.65
N PHE A 452 4.50 -1.77 25.58
CA PHE A 452 5.94 -1.59 25.46
C PHE A 452 6.21 -0.28 24.72
N ARG A 453 6.43 0.79 25.51
CA ARG A 453 7.15 1.96 25.03
C ARG A 453 8.51 1.47 24.49
N ASN A 454 8.70 1.56 23.17
CA ASN A 454 9.98 1.49 22.44
C ASN A 454 10.60 0.13 22.05
N SER A 455 9.85 -0.92 21.72
CA SER A 455 10.42 -2.07 21.00
C SER A 455 9.45 -2.63 19.97
N GLY A 456 9.79 -2.50 18.69
CA GLY A 456 8.98 -2.92 17.55
C GLY A 456 8.86 -4.43 17.40
N GLU A 457 8.21 -5.10 18.36
CA GLU A 457 7.90 -6.53 18.31
C GLU A 457 6.39 -6.76 18.09
N VAL A 458 6.10 -7.84 17.35
CA VAL A 458 4.76 -8.25 16.90
C VAL A 458 3.95 -8.78 18.09
N SER A 459 2.76 -8.21 18.31
CA SER A 459 1.82 -8.69 19.34
C SER A 459 1.29 -10.08 18.99
N VAL A 460 1.43 -11.04 19.92
CA VAL A 460 0.95 -12.42 19.76
C VAL A 460 -0.41 -12.59 20.46
N MET A 461 -1.41 -13.11 19.74
CA MET A 461 -2.67 -13.54 20.36
C MET A 461 -2.48 -14.91 21.02
N TYR A 462 -2.81 -15.01 22.31
CA TYR A 462 -2.85 -16.29 23.02
C TYR A 462 -4.30 -16.75 23.21
N PRO A 463 -4.69 -17.94 22.71
CA PRO A 463 -5.87 -18.64 23.21
C PRO A 463 -5.62 -19.10 24.65
N ARG A 464 -6.63 -19.06 25.52
CA ARG A 464 -6.51 -19.65 26.88
C ARG A 464 -6.48 -21.18 26.87
N ASP A 465 -7.03 -21.82 25.84
CA ASP A 465 -7.43 -23.24 25.91
C ASP A 465 -7.05 -24.08 24.66
N LEU A 466 -5.87 -23.83 24.08
CA LEU A 466 -5.26 -24.75 23.12
C LEU A 466 -4.02 -25.38 23.79
N PRO A 467 -3.93 -26.72 23.89
CA PRO A 467 -2.72 -27.40 24.35
C PRO A 467 -1.53 -27.16 23.43
#